data_AF-A0A6A4GFM6-F1
#
_entry.id   AF-A0A6A4GFM6-F1
#
_cell.length_a   1.000
_cell.length_b   1.000
_cell.length_c   1.000
_cell.angle_alpha   90.00
_cell.angle_beta   90.00
_cell.angle_gamma   90.00
#
_symmetry.space_group_name_H-M   'P 1'
#
loop_
_entity.id
_entity.type
_entity.pdbx_description
1 polymer ?
#
loop_
_entity_poly.entity_id
_entity_poly.type
_entity_poly.pdbx_seq_one_letter_code
_entity_poly.pdbx_strand_id
1 'polypeptide(L)'
;KLVLIKQHGKLVGLSSSFDYTHRPIEYEDYNLYDWIQCFQRVSKHKKKQLEDNEDQSDDDNCPPHPVSSKSKSSSLSFIEGYPLANTHVISLQRNHEKIIPNFLGGPLPRPDKEDREFYCSAMLTLFQPWRSGKDLRSAEETWHDAFLNYNFNDDCIFYMKNINL
;
A
#
# COMPACT_ATOMS: atom_id res chain seq x y z
N LYS A 1 0.25 2.15 -13.00
CA LYS A 1 -0.78 2.33 -14.06
C LYS A 1 -1.82 3.33 -13.56
N LEU A 2 -1.96 4.48 -14.22
CA LEU A 2 -3.00 5.47 -13.91
C LEU A 2 -4.24 5.18 -14.77
N VAL A 3 -5.42 5.17 -14.18
CA VAL A 3 -6.70 5.07 -14.90
C VAL A 3 -7.50 6.33 -14.62
N LEU A 4 -7.97 7.03 -15.65
CA LEU A 4 -8.85 8.18 -15.49
C LEU A 4 -10.31 7.73 -15.60
N ILE A 5 -11.15 8.14 -14.65
CA ILE A 5 -12.59 7.92 -14.70
C ILE A 5 -13.33 9.26 -14.64
N LYS A 6 -14.51 9.35 -15.27
CA LYS A 6 -15.38 10.51 -15.16
C LYS A 6 -16.41 10.28 -14.05
N GLN A 7 -16.43 11.15 -13.04
CA GLN A 7 -17.36 11.11 -11.91
C GLN A 7 -17.89 12.52 -11.65
N HIS A 8 -19.23 12.67 -11.59
CA HIS A 8 -19.90 13.96 -11.31
C HIS A 8 -19.37 15.12 -12.18
N GLY A 9 -19.09 14.86 -13.46
CA GLY A 9 -18.56 15.87 -14.39
C GLY A 9 -17.06 16.18 -14.27
N LYS A 10 -16.35 15.56 -13.31
CA LYS A 10 -14.90 15.72 -13.11
C LYS A 10 -14.14 14.46 -13.53
N LEU A 11 -12.91 14.63 -14.00
CA LEU A 11 -11.98 13.51 -14.22
C LEU A 11 -11.25 13.20 -12.91
N VAL A 12 -11.25 11.94 -12.49
CA VAL A 12 -10.58 11.45 -11.29
C VAL A 12 -9.55 10.41 -11.70
N GLY A 13 -8.32 10.58 -11.23
CA GLY A 13 -7.24 9.62 -11.42
C GLY A 13 -7.27 8.53 -10.35
N LEU A 14 -7.33 7.29 -10.80
CA LEU A 14 -7.21 6.09 -9.99
C LEU A 14 -5.81 5.52 -10.13
N SER A 15 -5.00 5.70 -9.08
CA SER A 15 -3.64 5.18 -8.93
C SER A 15 -3.50 4.34 -7.67
N SER A 16 -2.44 3.56 -7.54
CA SER A 16 -2.15 2.82 -6.31
C SER A 16 -2.00 3.73 -5.09
N SER A 17 -1.44 4.95 -5.27
CA SER A 17 -1.35 5.96 -4.22
C SER A 17 -2.72 6.53 -3.83
N PHE A 18 -3.63 6.70 -4.79
CA PHE A 18 -4.99 7.12 -4.49
C PHE A 18 -5.75 6.04 -3.71
N ASP A 19 -5.60 4.78 -4.12
CA ASP A 19 -6.13 3.62 -3.40
C ASP A 19 -5.56 3.54 -1.97
N TYR A 20 -4.26 3.80 -1.79
CA TYR A 20 -3.58 3.83 -0.50
C TYR A 20 -4.12 4.90 0.45
N THR A 21 -4.34 6.14 -0.03
CA THR A 21 -4.90 7.22 0.81
C THR A 21 -6.34 6.92 1.28
N HIS A 22 -7.06 6.07 0.54
CA HIS A 22 -8.41 5.61 0.86
C HIS A 22 -8.44 4.16 1.39
N ARG A 23 -7.30 3.63 1.83
CA ARG A 23 -7.20 2.27 2.35
C ARG A 23 -8.14 2.05 3.55
N PRO A 24 -8.60 0.82 3.82
CA PRO A 24 -9.32 0.46 5.04
C PRO A 24 -8.56 0.87 6.31
N ILE A 25 -9.27 1.11 7.42
CA ILE A 25 -8.67 1.53 8.71
C ILE A 25 -7.83 0.39 9.31
N GLU A 26 -8.21 -0.86 9.05
CA GLU A 26 -7.48 -2.05 9.46
C GLU A 26 -6.09 -2.15 8.82
N TYR A 27 -5.84 -1.37 7.75
CA TYR A 27 -4.55 -1.29 7.08
C TYR A 27 -3.89 0.10 7.26
N GLU A 28 -4.26 0.85 8.30
CA GLU A 28 -3.71 2.19 8.57
C GLU A 28 -2.20 2.15 8.76
N ASP A 29 -1.67 1.12 9.41
CA ASP A 29 -0.25 1.02 9.80
C ASP A 29 0.68 0.64 8.64
N TYR A 30 0.13 0.33 7.45
CA TYR A 30 0.94 0.08 6.27
C TYR A 30 1.44 1.40 5.68
N ASN A 31 2.73 1.47 5.35
CA ASN A 31 3.27 2.54 4.53
C ASN A 31 2.96 2.31 3.04
N LEU A 32 3.23 3.33 2.21
CA LEU A 32 2.93 3.27 0.77
C LEU A 32 3.74 2.16 0.06
N TYR A 33 4.98 1.94 0.47
CA TYR A 33 5.83 0.92 -0.15
C TYR A 33 5.24 -0.48 0.06
N ASP A 34 4.97 -0.87 1.31
CA ASP A 34 4.37 -2.15 1.69
C ASP A 34 2.97 -2.31 1.08
N TRP A 35 2.22 -1.21 0.99
CA TRP A 35 0.92 -1.20 0.32
C TRP A 35 1.03 -1.66 -1.14
N ILE A 36 2.00 -1.09 -1.88
CA ILE A 36 2.21 -1.43 -3.29
C ILE A 36 2.70 -2.88 -3.45
N GLN A 37 3.48 -3.39 -2.48
CA GLN A 37 3.96 -4.77 -2.52
C GLN A 37 2.83 -5.79 -2.32
N CYS A 38 1.95 -5.52 -1.35
CA CYS A 38 1.07 -6.56 -0.80
C CYS A 38 -0.39 -6.43 -1.23
N PHE A 39 -0.82 -5.26 -1.70
CA PHE A 39 -2.24 -4.97 -1.89
C PHE A 39 -2.61 -4.70 -3.34
N GLN A 40 -3.80 -5.19 -3.68
CA GLN A 40 -4.39 -5.05 -5.00
C GLN A 40 -5.84 -4.64 -4.88
N ARG A 41 -6.24 -3.64 -5.68
CA ARG A 41 -7.65 -3.35 -5.92
C ARG A 41 -8.25 -4.41 -6.85
N VAL A 42 -9.30 -5.08 -6.39
CA VAL A 42 -10.03 -6.10 -7.15
C VAL A 42 -11.51 -5.74 -7.29
N SER A 43 -12.10 -6.10 -8.42
CA SER A 43 -13.56 -6.03 -8.60
C SER A 43 -14.21 -7.09 -7.72
N LYS A 44 -15.31 -6.74 -7.03
CA LYS A 44 -16.09 -7.66 -6.19
C LYS A 44 -16.58 -8.87 -6.98
N HIS A 45 -16.97 -8.68 -8.24
CA HIS A 45 -17.40 -9.79 -9.11
C HIS A 45 -16.27 -10.78 -9.41
N LYS A 46 -15.05 -10.27 -9.68
CA LYS A 46 -13.89 -11.10 -9.96
C LYS A 46 -13.45 -11.87 -8.71
N LYS A 47 -13.55 -11.25 -7.53
CA LYS A 47 -13.19 -11.89 -6.26
C LYS A 47 -14.11 -13.06 -5.93
N LYS A 48 -15.43 -12.89 -6.09
CA LYS A 48 -16.39 -13.98 -5.88
C LYS A 48 -16.07 -15.20 -6.74
N GLN A 49 -15.72 -14.99 -8.01
CA GLN A 49 -15.31 -16.09 -8.89
C GLN A 49 -14.02 -16.78 -8.45
N LEU A 50 -13.07 -16.08 -7.82
CA LEU A 50 -11.84 -16.69 -7.30
C LEU A 50 -12.13 -17.54 -6.07
N GLU A 51 -12.96 -17.03 -5.15
CA GLU A 51 -13.39 -17.78 -3.96
C GLU A 51 -14.20 -19.03 -4.35
N ASP A 52 -15.10 -18.94 -5.34
CA ASP A 52 -15.89 -20.08 -5.84
C ASP A 52 -15.03 -21.17 -6.53
N ASN A 53 -13.80 -20.86 -6.97
CA ASN A 53 -12.88 -21.80 -7.63
C ASN A 53 -11.84 -22.42 -6.66
N GLU A 54 -11.52 -21.77 -5.54
CA GLU A 54 -10.58 -22.29 -4.53
C GLU A 54 -11.21 -23.42 -3.67
N ASP A 55 -12.54 -23.50 -3.59
CA ASP A 55 -13.28 -24.57 -2.88
C ASP A 55 -13.30 -25.93 -3.63
N GLN A 56 -12.46 -26.14 -4.66
CA GLN A 56 -12.36 -27.41 -5.42
C GLN A 56 -10.99 -28.11 -5.33
N SER A 57 -10.05 -27.63 -4.51
CA SER A 57 -8.82 -28.36 -4.22
C SER A 57 -8.83 -28.96 -2.81
N ASP A 58 -9.39 -30.16 -2.69
CA ASP A 58 -9.20 -31.05 -1.54
C ASP A 58 -7.77 -31.60 -1.58
N ASP A 59 -6.83 -30.95 -0.88
CA ASP A 59 -5.54 -31.57 -0.51
C ASP A 59 -5.50 -31.79 1.01
N ASP A 60 -6.04 -32.94 1.40
CA ASP A 60 -6.27 -33.43 2.75
C ASP A 60 -4.95 -33.93 3.40
N ASN A 61 -3.99 -33.04 3.67
CA ASN A 61 -2.89 -33.38 4.58
C ASN A 61 -2.18 -32.17 5.20
N CYS A 62 -2.72 -31.61 6.29
CA CYS A 62 -1.90 -30.91 7.27
C CYS A 62 -2.40 -31.15 8.71
N PRO A 63 -1.50 -31.35 9.69
CA PRO A 63 -1.90 -31.70 11.06
C PRO A 63 -2.56 -30.52 11.80
N PRO A 64 -3.31 -30.79 12.88
CA PRO A 64 -4.18 -29.82 13.52
C PRO A 64 -3.36 -28.81 14.35
N HIS A 65 -3.23 -27.58 13.86
CA HIS A 65 -2.88 -26.44 14.70
C HIS A 65 -4.15 -25.77 15.24
N PRO A 66 -4.10 -25.22 16.47
CA PRO A 66 -5.28 -24.87 17.24
C PRO A 66 -6.11 -23.78 16.55
N VAL A 67 -7.36 -24.16 16.31
CA VAL A 67 -8.48 -23.38 15.81
C VAL A 67 -8.65 -22.05 16.54
N SER A 68 -8.32 -20.96 15.85
CA SER A 68 -8.95 -19.65 16.03
C SER A 68 -9.89 -19.41 14.85
N SER A 69 -11.15 -19.77 15.10
CA SER A 69 -12.30 -19.56 14.23
C SER A 69 -12.43 -18.11 13.71
N LYS A 70 -12.22 -17.95 12.39
CA LYS A 70 -13.05 -17.21 11.42
C LYS A 70 -12.22 -17.00 10.15
N SER A 71 -12.57 -17.75 9.10
CA SER A 71 -12.25 -17.42 7.70
C SER A 71 -12.89 -16.06 7.38
N LYS A 72 -12.22 -14.96 7.74
CA LYS A 72 -12.56 -13.63 7.25
C LYS A 72 -11.80 -13.46 5.95
N SER A 73 -12.51 -13.48 4.83
CA SER A 73 -11.99 -13.04 3.54
C SER A 73 -11.17 -11.76 3.77
N SER A 74 -9.90 -11.75 3.37
CA SER A 74 -8.95 -10.63 3.57
C SER A 74 -9.30 -9.40 2.74
N SER A 75 -10.56 -9.27 2.32
CA SER A 75 -11.08 -8.11 1.63
C SER A 75 -11.78 -7.15 2.56
N LEU A 76 -11.30 -5.92 2.51
CA LEU A 76 -11.92 -4.80 3.19
C LEU A 76 -12.28 -3.73 2.17
N SER A 77 -13.34 -3.00 2.47
CA SER A 77 -13.85 -1.92 1.63
C SER A 77 -13.03 -0.66 1.85
N PHE A 78 -12.87 0.14 0.80
CA PHE A 78 -12.30 1.48 0.90
C PHE A 78 -13.10 2.36 1.88
N ILE A 79 -12.44 3.35 2.49
CA ILE A 79 -13.13 4.36 3.29
C ILE A 79 -14.03 5.25 2.42
N GLU A 80 -14.92 6.00 3.07
CA GLU A 80 -15.86 6.89 2.41
C GLU A 80 -15.16 7.91 1.49
N GLY A 81 -15.83 8.29 0.40
CA GLY A 81 -15.29 9.22 -0.60
C GLY A 81 -14.51 8.55 -1.75
N TYR A 82 -14.22 7.25 -1.65
CA TYR A 82 -13.56 6.53 -2.73
C TYR A 82 -14.53 6.22 -3.90
N PRO A 83 -14.25 6.66 -5.15
CA PRO A 83 -15.17 6.57 -6.30
C PRO A 83 -15.66 5.17 -6.66
N LEU A 84 -14.89 4.13 -6.33
CA LEU A 84 -15.20 2.73 -6.68
C LEU A 84 -15.50 1.86 -5.46
N ALA A 85 -15.77 2.44 -4.28
CA ALA A 85 -15.97 1.67 -3.04
C ALA A 85 -17.10 0.61 -3.15
N ASN A 86 -18.11 0.89 -3.96
CA ASN A 86 -19.24 -0.03 -4.17
C ASN A 86 -18.89 -1.22 -5.07
N THR A 87 -17.96 -1.07 -6.01
CA THR A 87 -17.66 -2.09 -7.04
C THR A 87 -16.34 -2.82 -6.81
N HIS A 88 -15.43 -2.20 -6.05
CA HIS A 88 -14.09 -2.73 -5.80
C HIS A 88 -13.81 -2.84 -4.31
N VAL A 89 -12.92 -3.76 -3.98
CA VAL A 89 -12.38 -4.00 -2.64
C VAL A 89 -10.86 -4.09 -2.71
N ILE A 90 -10.22 -3.90 -1.58
CA ILE A 90 -8.81 -4.20 -1.42
C ILE A 90 -8.66 -5.66 -1.05
N SER A 91 -7.68 -6.33 -1.64
CA SER A 91 -7.33 -7.70 -1.28
C SER A 91 -5.83 -7.77 -1.02
N LEU A 92 -5.47 -8.41 0.09
CA LEU A 92 -4.10 -8.81 0.37
C LEU A 92 -3.71 -9.95 -0.58
N GLN A 93 -2.57 -9.84 -1.25
CA GLN A 93 -2.01 -10.92 -2.05
C GLN A 93 -1.46 -11.99 -1.10
N ARG A 94 -2.08 -13.18 -1.10
CA ARG A 94 -1.70 -14.30 -0.20
C ARG A 94 -0.47 -15.08 -0.70
N ASN A 95 -0.15 -15.00 -1.99
CA ASN A 95 1.09 -15.59 -2.49
C ASN A 95 2.26 -14.72 -2.04
N HIS A 96 3.03 -15.25 -1.10
CA HIS A 96 4.17 -14.66 -0.38
C HIS A 96 5.33 -14.14 -1.26
N GLU A 97 5.15 -13.99 -2.58
CA GLU A 97 6.13 -13.34 -3.44
C GLU A 97 6.07 -11.83 -3.17
N LYS A 98 6.94 -11.35 -2.28
CA LYS A 98 7.14 -9.90 -2.06
C LYS A 98 7.54 -9.27 -3.40
N ILE A 99 6.59 -8.64 -4.08
CA ILE A 99 6.86 -7.90 -5.32
C ILE A 99 7.67 -6.67 -4.95
N ILE A 100 8.83 -6.48 -5.57
CA ILE A 100 9.63 -5.27 -5.41
C ILE A 100 9.13 -4.22 -6.41
N PRO A 101 8.60 -3.06 -5.95
CA PRO A 101 8.13 -2.02 -6.85
C PRO A 101 9.29 -1.41 -7.63
N ASN A 102 9.18 -1.41 -8.96
CA ASN A 102 10.08 -0.67 -9.84
C ASN A 102 9.49 0.71 -10.15
N PHE A 103 10.10 1.78 -9.64
CA PHE A 103 9.62 3.14 -9.81
C PHE A 103 10.01 3.70 -11.17
N LEU A 104 9.01 3.99 -12.01
CA LEU A 104 9.20 4.63 -13.32
C LEU A 104 9.14 6.15 -13.17
N GLY A 105 10.04 6.89 -13.83
CA GLY A 105 10.04 8.36 -13.81
C GLY A 105 11.38 9.02 -13.47
N GLY A 106 12.45 8.24 -13.36
CA GLY A 106 13.78 8.70 -12.94
C GLY A 106 14.22 7.98 -11.67
N PRO A 107 15.52 8.06 -11.31
CA PRO A 107 16.01 7.42 -10.11
C PRO A 107 15.40 8.08 -8.87
N LEU A 108 15.11 7.28 -7.85
CA LEU A 108 14.78 7.82 -6.53
C LEU A 108 15.95 8.68 -6.01
N PRO A 109 15.67 9.69 -5.17
CA PRO A 109 16.73 10.52 -4.60
C PRO A 109 17.70 9.64 -3.79
N ARG A 110 18.99 9.92 -3.94
CA ARG A 110 20.04 9.18 -3.23
C ARG A 110 20.49 9.95 -2.00
N PRO A 111 20.86 9.26 -0.90
CA PRO A 111 21.26 9.91 0.34
C PRO A 111 22.57 10.70 0.24
N ASP A 112 23.41 10.38 -0.75
CA ASP A 112 24.72 10.99 -1.00
C ASP A 112 24.68 12.21 -1.95
N LYS A 113 23.51 12.52 -2.52
CA LYS A 113 23.31 13.67 -3.41
C LYS A 113 22.81 14.90 -2.66
N GLU A 114 22.95 16.05 -3.32
CA GLU A 114 22.89 17.39 -2.71
C GLU A 114 21.53 17.77 -2.08
N ASP A 115 20.41 17.18 -2.50
CA ASP A 115 19.09 17.54 -1.96
C ASP A 115 18.62 16.59 -0.85
N ARG A 116 19.11 16.86 0.36
CA ARG A 116 18.75 16.10 1.57
C ARG A 116 17.26 16.22 1.92
N GLU A 117 16.67 17.40 1.74
CA GLU A 117 15.25 17.63 2.02
C GLU A 117 14.38 16.81 1.08
N PHE A 118 14.70 16.77 -0.22
CA PHE A 118 13.98 15.96 -1.17
C PHE A 118 14.14 14.46 -0.88
N TYR A 119 15.35 14.00 -0.53
CA TYR A 119 15.57 12.62 -0.08
C TYR A 119 14.68 12.26 1.12
N CYS A 120 14.72 13.06 2.18
CA CYS A 120 13.94 12.82 3.38
C CYS A 120 12.44 12.80 3.10
N SER A 121 11.94 13.77 2.31
CA SER A 121 10.52 13.81 1.94
C SER A 121 10.07 12.58 1.14
N ALA A 122 10.91 12.09 0.22
CA ALA A 122 10.62 10.89 -0.58
C ALA A 122 10.62 9.62 0.29
N MET A 123 11.61 9.47 1.18
CA MET A 123 11.68 8.30 2.05
C MET A 123 10.53 8.26 3.06
N LEU A 124 10.15 9.39 3.64
CA LEU A 124 8.97 9.51 4.50
C LEU A 124 7.69 9.15 3.72
N THR A 125 7.53 9.68 2.51
CA THR A 125 6.38 9.37 1.64
C THR A 125 6.27 7.87 1.33
N LEU A 126 7.39 7.16 1.22
CA LEU A 126 7.38 5.72 0.92
C LEU A 126 7.20 4.86 2.17
N PHE A 127 7.85 5.21 3.29
CA PHE A 127 8.10 4.31 4.41
C PHE A 127 7.45 4.73 5.75
N GLN A 128 6.83 5.90 5.82
CA GLN A 128 5.94 6.26 6.92
C GLN A 128 4.48 6.04 6.49
N PRO A 129 3.59 5.52 7.36
CA PRO A 129 2.16 5.50 7.12
C PRO A 129 1.55 6.91 7.06
N TRP A 130 0.69 7.17 6.09
CA TRP A 130 0.00 8.46 5.93
C TRP A 130 -1.26 8.34 5.08
N ARG A 131 -2.21 9.27 5.26
CA ARG A 131 -3.33 9.51 4.34
C ARG A 131 -3.22 10.85 3.64
N SER A 132 -2.53 11.80 4.26
CA SER A 132 -2.20 13.09 3.68
C SER A 132 -0.76 13.47 3.97
N GLY A 133 -0.19 14.39 3.18
CA GLY A 133 1.16 14.90 3.43
C GLY A 133 1.34 15.58 4.80
N LYS A 134 0.24 15.97 5.47
CA LYS A 134 0.27 16.53 6.83
C LYS A 134 0.63 15.50 7.90
N ASP A 135 0.48 14.22 7.59
CA ASP A 135 0.80 13.13 8.52
C ASP A 135 2.31 12.83 8.53
N LEU A 136 3.05 13.32 7.52
CA LEU A 136 4.48 13.07 7.36
C LEU A 136 5.35 14.05 8.13
N ARG A 137 4.84 15.26 8.37
CA ARG A 137 5.60 16.40 8.86
C ARG A 137 4.65 17.51 9.37
N SER A 138 4.99 18.10 10.51
CA SER A 138 4.42 19.35 11.03
C SER A 138 4.83 20.57 10.18
N ALA A 139 4.07 21.65 10.26
CA ALA A 139 4.33 22.81 9.39
C ALA A 139 5.67 23.49 9.71
N GLU A 140 6.11 23.40 10.96
CA GLU A 140 7.25 24.11 11.54
C GLU A 140 8.57 23.33 11.46
N GLU A 141 8.54 22.01 11.25
CA GLU A 141 9.75 21.19 11.16
C GLU A 141 10.24 21.01 9.71
N THR A 142 11.54 20.76 9.53
CA THR A 142 12.12 20.42 8.21
C THR A 142 11.83 18.96 7.85
N TRP A 143 11.98 18.59 6.57
CA TRP A 143 11.88 17.18 6.20
C TRP A 143 13.02 16.36 6.81
N HIS A 144 14.19 16.96 6.94
CA HIS A 144 15.32 16.32 7.61
C HIS A 144 15.01 15.97 9.08
N ASP A 145 14.45 16.92 9.84
CA ASP A 145 14.10 16.69 11.24
C ASP A 145 13.01 15.63 11.39
N ALA A 146 11.94 15.72 10.59
CA ALA A 146 10.87 14.72 10.57
C ALA A 146 11.43 13.31 10.27
N PHE A 147 12.37 13.21 9.32
CA PHE A 147 13.02 11.96 8.95
C PHE A 147 13.87 11.38 10.08
N LEU A 148 14.61 12.22 10.82
CA LEU A 148 15.41 11.76 11.96
C LEU A 148 14.55 11.34 13.16
N ASN A 149 13.38 11.97 13.33
CA ASN A 149 12.46 11.70 14.43
C ASN A 149 11.60 10.45 14.19
N TYR A 150 11.39 10.06 12.94
CA TYR A 150 10.61 8.88 12.61
C TYR A 150 11.41 7.59 12.78
N ASN A 151 10.85 6.62 13.51
CA ASN A 151 11.49 5.33 13.76
C ASN A 151 11.17 4.34 12.62
N PHE A 152 12.05 4.27 11.64
CA PHE A 152 11.96 3.25 10.59
C PHE A 152 12.30 1.86 11.12
N ASN A 153 11.54 0.85 10.72
CA ASN A 153 11.89 -0.54 11.00
C ASN A 153 13.05 -1.03 10.09
N ASP A 154 13.62 -2.18 10.44
CA ASP A 154 14.79 -2.73 9.73
C ASP A 154 14.52 -3.01 8.24
N ASP A 155 13.31 -3.48 7.91
CA ASP A 155 12.89 -3.73 6.53
C ASP A 155 12.87 -2.43 5.71
N CYS A 156 12.34 -1.34 6.27
CA CYS A 156 12.35 -0.01 5.62
C CYS A 156 13.79 0.45 5.37
N ILE A 157 14.65 0.35 6.38
CA ILE A 157 16.07 0.75 6.28
C ILE A 157 16.78 -0.11 5.21
N PHE A 158 16.48 -1.40 5.15
CA PHE A 158 16.99 -2.30 4.13
C PHE A 158 16.54 -1.85 2.73
N TYR A 159 15.25 -1.59 2.52
CA TYR A 159 14.76 -1.14 1.22
C TYR A 159 15.37 0.21 0.81
N MET A 160 15.39 1.20 1.70
CA MET A 160 15.99 2.52 1.42
C MET A 160 17.45 2.43 0.92
N LYS A 161 18.22 1.46 1.43
CA LYS A 161 19.62 1.25 0.98
C LYS A 161 19.72 0.61 -0.40
N ASN A 162 18.71 -0.17 -0.81
CA ASN A 162 18.79 -1.04 -1.99
C ASN A 162 17.91 -0.58 -3.17
N ILE A 163 16.93 0.30 -2.97
CA ILE A 163 16.04 0.77 -4.06
C ILE A 163 16.52 2.05 -4.76
N ASN A 164 17.53 2.73 -4.20
CA ASN A 164 18.04 4.03 -4.67
C ASN A 164 19.23 3.90 -5.64
N LEU A 165 19.25 2.83 -6.47
CA LEU A 165 20.36 2.50 -7.39
C LEU A 165 20.47 3.48 -8.57
#